data_AF-A0A1I6ARS9-F1
#
_entry.id   AF-A0A1I6ARS9-F1
#
_cell.length_a   1.000
_cell.length_b   1.000
_cell.length_c   1.000
_cell.angle_alpha   90.00
_cell.angle_beta   90.00
_cell.angle_gamma   90.00
#
_symmetry.space_group_name_H-M   'P 1'
#
loop_
_entity.id
_entity.type
_entity.pdbx_description
1 polymer ?
#
loop_
_entity_poly.entity_id
_entity_poly.type
_entity_poly.pdbx_seq_one_letter_code
_entity_poly.pdbx_strand_id
1 'polypeptide(L)' 'MTTTERVTATRDEHFNLTSVLYHTLQEAETVERYIEDARRAGDDEAVRFFEEIQESDRQRAERAKRLLAGRLAGGGRS' A
#
# COMPACT_ATOMS: atom_id res chain seq x y z
N MET A 1 38.24 -0.47 -12.71
CA MET A 1 37.19 0.46 -12.24
C MET A 1 35.90 -0.32 -12.15
N THR A 2 35.37 -0.52 -10.96
CA THR A 2 34.13 -1.29 -10.72
C THR A 2 32.94 -0.41 -11.02
N THR A 3 32.33 -0.59 -12.19
CA THR A 3 31.03 0.00 -12.51
C THR A 3 29.97 -0.74 -11.70
N THR A 4 29.51 -0.12 -10.61
CA THR A 4 28.29 -0.54 -9.94
C THR A 4 27.12 -0.26 -10.87
N GLU A 5 26.72 -1.25 -11.64
CA GLU A 5 25.49 -1.23 -12.43
C GLU A 5 24.31 -1.34 -11.45
N ARG A 6 23.88 -0.20 -10.91
CA ARG A 6 22.67 -0.12 -10.08
C ARG A 6 21.45 -0.30 -10.97
N VAL A 7 20.95 -1.52 -11.01
CA VAL A 7 19.53 -1.93 -10.96
C VAL A 7 18.58 -0.93 -11.63
N THR A 8 18.21 -1.23 -12.88
CA THR A 8 16.97 -0.84 -13.58
C THR A 8 16.28 0.43 -13.06
N ALA A 9 16.90 1.59 -13.27
CA ALA A 9 16.38 2.87 -12.83
C ALA A 9 15.27 3.41 -13.78
N THR A 10 14.14 2.71 -13.90
CA THR A 10 12.91 3.41 -14.29
C THR A 10 12.36 4.04 -13.01
N ARG A 11 12.90 5.20 -12.63
CA ARG A 11 12.33 6.04 -11.55
C ARG A 11 11.03 6.66 -12.06
N ASP A 12 9.99 5.85 -12.19
CA ASP A 12 8.65 6.35 -12.44
C ASP A 12 7.94 6.51 -11.09
N GLU A 13 7.77 7.77 -10.71
CA GLU A 13 7.14 8.12 -9.45
C GLU A 13 5.63 7.76 -9.42
N HIS A 14 4.99 7.63 -10.59
CA HIS A 14 3.63 7.11 -10.71
C HIS A 14 3.63 5.60 -10.51
N PHE A 15 4.60 4.89 -11.09
CA PHE A 15 4.77 3.46 -10.85
C PHE A 15 4.93 3.19 -9.35
N ASN A 16 5.82 3.92 -8.68
CA ASN A 16 6.05 3.75 -7.24
C ASN A 16 4.78 3.95 -6.40
N LEU A 17 4.00 5.01 -6.66
CA LEU A 17 2.76 5.25 -5.94
C LEU A 17 1.67 4.23 -6.29
N THR A 18 1.62 3.78 -7.54
CA THR A 18 0.69 2.73 -7.99
C THR A 18 1.01 1.41 -7.33
N SER A 19 2.29 1.06 -7.19
CA SER A 19 2.73 -0.14 -6.47
C SER A 19 2.35 -0.08 -5.00
N VAL A 20 2.58 1.05 -4.32
CA VAL A 20 2.14 1.21 -2.91
C VAL A 20 0.62 1.07 -2.80
N LEU A 21 -0.14 1.73 -3.67
CA LEU A 21 -1.60 1.61 -3.68
C LEU A 21 -2.05 0.17 -3.86
N TYR A 22 -1.49 -0.53 -4.85
CA TYR A 22 -1.82 -1.94 -5.11
C TYR A 22 -1.54 -2.83 -3.90
N HIS A 23 -0.34 -2.73 -3.31
CA HIS A 23 0.03 -3.58 -2.16
C HIS A 23 -0.83 -3.30 -0.93
N THR A 24 -1.12 -2.03 -0.62
CA THR A 24 -1.98 -1.69 0.53
C THR A 24 -3.42 -2.19 0.37
N LEU A 25 -3.97 -2.20 -0.85
CA LEU A 25 -5.29 -2.77 -1.11
C LEU A 25 -5.29 -4.30 -1.00
N GLN A 26 -4.26 -4.96 -1.54
CA GLN A 26 -4.09 -6.42 -1.43
C GLN A 26 -3.87 -6.87 0.02
N GLU A 27 -3.12 -6.09 0.80
CA GLU A 27 -2.90 -6.34 2.23
C GLU A 27 -4.21 -6.19 3.01
N ALA A 28 -5.00 -5.13 2.76
CA ALA A 28 -6.29 -4.93 3.41
C ALA A 28 -7.29 -6.10 3.20
N GLU A 29 -7.33 -6.69 1.99
CA GLU A 29 -8.12 -7.90 1.70
C GLU A 29 -7.59 -9.13 2.45
N THR A 30 -6.27 -9.24 2.58
CA THR A 30 -5.64 -10.35 3.29
C THR A 30 -5.88 -10.26 4.80
N VAL A 31 -5.79 -9.05 5.36
CA VAL A 31 -6.02 -8.77 6.78
C VAL A 31 -7.46 -9.06 7.18
N GLU A 32 -8.44 -8.85 6.29
CA GLU A 32 -9.84 -9.22 6.55
C GLU A 32 -9.99 -10.71 6.87
N ARG A 33 -9.30 -11.58 6.14
CA ARG A 33 -9.28 -13.03 6.42
C ARG A 33 -8.63 -13.34 7.77
N TYR A 34 -7.56 -12.64 8.12
CA TYR A 34 -6.90 -12.82 9.42
C TYR A 34 -7.76 -12.38 10.59
N ILE A 35 -8.55 -11.32 10.42
CA ILE A 35 -9.55 -10.90 11.41
C ILE A 35 -10.60 -12.01 11.60
N GLU A 36 -11.10 -12.60 10.51
CA GLU A 36 -12.06 -13.71 10.61
C GLU A 36 -11.48 -14.94 11.33
N ASP A 37 -10.25 -15.33 11.00
CA ASP A 37 -9.59 -16.47 11.62
C ASP A 37 -9.35 -16.21 13.12
N ALA A 38 -8.90 -15.01 13.50
CA ALA A 38 -8.73 -14.62 14.89
C ALA A 38 -10.06 -14.61 15.67
N ARG A 39 -11.15 -14.12 15.05
CA ARG A 39 -12.50 -14.17 15.64
C ARG A 39 -12.96 -15.60 15.88
N ARG A 40 -12.71 -16.51 14.93
CA ARG A 40 -13.06 -17.94 15.07
C ARG A 40 -12.24 -18.63 16.16
N ALA A 41 -11.00 -18.20 16.37
CA ALA A 41 -10.12 -18.70 17.41
C ALA A 41 -10.41 -18.09 18.81
N GLY A 42 -11.21 -17.01 18.88
CA GLY A 42 -11.45 -16.29 20.13
C GLY A 42 -10.25 -15.45 20.60
N ASP A 43 -9.35 -15.08 19.68
CA ASP A 43 -8.16 -14.28 19.97
C ASP A 43 -8.45 -12.78 19.79
N ASP A 44 -9.04 -12.17 20.82
CA ASP A 44 -9.43 -10.76 20.81
C ASP A 44 -8.25 -9.79 20.67
N GLU A 45 -7.05 -10.19 21.08
CA GLU A 45 -5.85 -9.36 20.92
C GLU A 45 -5.42 -9.31 19.46
N ALA A 46 -5.37 -10.46 18.79
CA ALA A 46 -5.09 -10.53 17.36
C ALA A 46 -6.15 -9.81 16.52
N VAL A 47 -7.44 -9.93 16.88
CA VAL A 47 -8.52 -9.18 16.20
C VAL A 47 -8.26 -7.68 16.22
N ARG A 48 -7.99 -7.10 17.40
CA ARG A 48 -7.72 -5.66 17.53
C ARG A 48 -6.50 -5.24 16.73
N PHE A 49 -5.42 -6.01 16.80
CA PHE A 49 -4.20 -5.73 16.06
C PHE A 49 -4.43 -5.74 14.53
N PHE A 50 -5.17 -6.71 14.01
CA PHE A 50 -5.47 -6.78 12.59
C PHE A 50 -6.43 -5.68 12.14
N GLU A 51 -7.39 -5.27 12.97
CA GLU A 51 -8.26 -4.11 12.70
C GLU A 51 -7.45 -2.80 12.61
N GLU A 52 -6.44 -2.62 13.47
CA GLU A 52 -5.51 -1.47 13.41
C GLU A 52 -4.65 -1.46 12.13
N ILE A 53 -4.17 -2.63 11.69
CA ILE A 53 -3.45 -2.77 10.42
C ILE A 53 -4.38 -2.39 9.26
N GLN A 54 -5.60 -2.92 9.23
CA GLN A 54 -6.57 -2.68 8.17
C GLN A 54 -6.88 -1.19 8.02
N GLU A 55 -7.06 -0.48 9.14
CA GLU A 55 -7.31 0.96 9.12
C GLU A 55 -6.09 1.75 8.63
N SER A 56 -4.89 1.36 9.06
CA SER A 56 -3.64 1.95 8.59
C SER A 56 -3.47 1.79 7.07
N ASP A 57 -3.81 0.62 6.52
CA ASP A 57 -3.77 0.35 5.09
C ASP A 57 -4.74 1.21 4.29
N ARG A 58 -5.98 1.35 4.77
CA ARG A 58 -6.96 2.25 4.14
C ARG A 58 -6.43 3.67 4.06
N GLN A 59 -5.84 4.18 5.15
CA GLN A 59 -5.27 5.54 5.17
C GLN A 59 -4.09 5.69 4.21
N ARG A 60 -3.20 4.68 4.13
CA ARG A 60 -2.09 4.64 3.18
C ARG A 60 -2.59 4.65 1.73
N ALA A 61 -3.57 3.80 1.41
CA ALA A 61 -4.17 3.71 0.09
C ALA A 61 -4.80 5.04 -0.34
N GLU A 62 -5.58 5.68 0.53
CA GLU A 62 -6.20 6.97 0.25
C GLU A 62 -5.17 8.09 0.04
N ARG A 63 -4.08 8.08 0.81
CA ARG A 63 -2.97 9.02 0.60
C ARG A 63 -2.28 8.79 -0.73
N ALA A 64 -2.02 7.54 -1.12
CA ALA A 64 -1.41 7.20 -2.40
C ALA A 64 -2.31 7.64 -3.58
N LYS A 65 -3.62 7.42 -3.50
CA LYS A 65 -4.60 7.91 -4.49
C LYS A 65 -4.56 9.42 -4.66
N ARG A 66 -4.55 10.19 -3.55
CA ARG A 66 -4.47 11.66 -3.62
C ARG A 66 -3.18 12.15 -4.28
N LEU A 67 -2.04 11.53 -3.96
CA LEU A 67 -0.75 11.87 -4.57
C LEU A 67 -0.73 11.56 -6.07
N LEU A 68 -1.26 10.40 -6.48
CA LEU A 68 -1.40 10.02 -7.89
C LEU A 68 -2.29 11.01 -8.64
N ALA A 69 -3.46 11.34 -8.09
CA ALA A 69 -4.39 12.28 -8.71
C ALA A 69 -3.74 13.67 -8.92
N GLY A 70 -3.02 14.17 -7.92
CA GLY A 70 -2.31 15.44 -8.03
C GLY A 70 -1.24 15.45 -9.13
N ARG A 71 -0.50 14.35 -9.28
CA ARG A 71 0.55 14.22 -10.30
C ARG A 71 -0.02 14.08 -11.71
N LEU A 72 -1.08 13.28 -11.88
CA LEU A 72 -1.75 13.13 -13.18
C LEU A 72 -2.41 14.45 -13.63
N ALA A 73 -2.96 15.23 -12.69
CA ALA A 73 -3.52 16.55 -13.00
C ALA A 73 -2.44 17.59 -13.33
N GLY A 74 -1.25 17.50 -12.71
CA GLY A 74 -0.11 18.39 -12.96
C GLY A 74 0.70 18.05 -14.21
N GLY A 75 0.79 16.77 -14.57
CA GLY A 75 1.58 16.27 -15.70
C GLY A 75 0.99 16.55 -17.10
N GLY A 76 -0.23 17.08 -17.18
CA GLY A 76 -0.84 17.55 -18.44
C GLY A 76 -0.47 18.99 -18.82
N ARG A 77 0.36 19.67 -18.00
CA ARG A 77 0.86 21.03 -18.24
C ARG A 77 2.38 21.06 -18.14
N SER A 78 3.08 20.45 -19.09
CA SER A 78 4.51 20.67 -19.33
C SER A 78 4.82 20.41 -20.79
#